data_AF-A0A919YDH5-F1
#
_entry.id   AF-A0A919YDH5-F1
#
_cell.length_a   1.000
_cell.length_b   1.000
_cell.length_c   1.000
_cell.angle_alpha   90.00
_cell.angle_beta   90.00
_cell.angle_gamma   90.00
#
_symmetry.space_group_name_H-M   'P 1'
#
loop_
_entity.id
_entity.type
_entity.pdbx_description
1 polymer ?
#
loop_
_entity_poly.entity_id
_entity_poly.type
_entity_poly.pdbx_seq_one_letter_code
_entity_poly.pdbx_strand_id
1 'polypeptide(L)'
;MMDPKDVLIKILNEKKLVGTDKKAFVAGNSKVICFQDLPLYSVSQNAYYEGVDLNAKPGYISYKENARYVPFGLLFTKKTLWDKGARPVIYEDKRSFLEKLDSSEHWRVVHMDLSNPADLKDFTHEREWRLKTDEFTFEYEDVYILLDESFSYRYFVKHASEEIQNKIRGIIMLHPVIF
;
A
#
# COMPACT_ATOMS: atom_id res chain seq x y z
N MET A 1 18.83 0.32 -1.32
CA MET A 1 17.43 0.57 -0.89
C MET A 1 17.31 0.09 0.55
N MET A 2 16.57 0.77 1.42
CA MET A 2 16.35 0.29 2.81
C MET A 2 15.47 -0.98 2.74
N ASP A 3 15.75 -1.98 3.59
CA ASP A 3 14.96 -3.22 3.62
C ASP A 3 13.50 -2.89 3.99
N PRO A 4 12.48 -3.46 3.31
CA PRO A 4 11.07 -3.22 3.63
C PRO A 4 10.72 -3.41 5.12
N LYS A 5 11.38 -4.35 5.80
CA LYS A 5 11.18 -4.60 7.24
C LYS A 5 11.64 -3.41 8.08
N ASP A 6 12.77 -2.79 7.73
CA ASP A 6 13.29 -1.62 8.43
C ASP A 6 12.39 -0.40 8.23
N VAL A 7 11.85 -0.26 7.01
CA VAL A 7 10.86 0.80 6.70
C VAL A 7 9.60 0.62 7.54
N LEU A 8 9.10 -0.62 7.67
CA LEU A 8 7.94 -0.92 8.52
C LEU A 8 8.19 -0.57 9.99
N ILE A 9 9.33 -1.00 10.56
CA ILE A 9 9.70 -0.67 11.94
C ILE A 9 9.81 0.85 12.13
N LYS A 10 10.41 1.56 11.18
CA LYS A 10 10.47 3.03 11.20
C LYS A 10 9.07 3.65 11.24
N ILE A 11 8.18 3.24 10.34
CA ILE A 11 6.79 3.75 10.27
C ILE A 11 6.06 3.51 11.60
N LEU A 12 6.25 2.36 12.24
CA LEU A 12 5.63 2.04 13.53
C LEU A 12 6.21 2.88 14.68
N ASN A 13 7.51 3.12 14.69
CA ASN A 13 8.13 4.00 15.68
C ASN A 13 7.69 5.46 15.53
N GLU A 14 7.54 5.93 14.29
CA GLU A 14 7.07 7.29 13.99
C GLU A 14 5.55 7.44 14.04
N LYS A 15 4.80 6.32 14.07
CA LYS A 15 3.33 6.25 13.99
C LYS A 15 2.75 7.09 12.85
N LYS A 16 3.46 7.11 11.71
CA LYS A 16 3.20 8.07 10.64
C LYS A 16 3.42 7.50 9.24
N LEU A 17 2.49 7.81 8.36
CA LEU A 17 2.63 7.69 6.91
C LEU A 17 2.81 9.09 6.29
N VAL A 18 3.70 9.20 5.31
CA VAL A 18 4.01 10.46 4.63
C VAL A 18 3.40 10.45 3.24
N GLY A 19 2.67 11.51 2.89
CA GLY A 19 2.07 11.68 1.57
C GLY A 19 3.09 11.89 0.47
N THR A 20 2.78 11.41 -0.73
CA THR A 20 3.58 11.62 -1.94
C THR A 20 2.96 12.70 -2.83
N ASP A 21 3.82 13.51 -3.44
CA ASP A 21 3.48 14.54 -4.44
C ASP A 21 3.97 14.14 -5.84
N LYS A 22 4.15 12.84 -6.13
CA LYS A 22 4.59 12.37 -7.45
C LYS A 22 3.61 12.85 -8.53
N LYS A 23 3.95 13.98 -9.16
CA LYS A 23 3.13 14.74 -10.13
C LYS A 23 2.65 13.91 -11.32
N ALA A 24 3.35 12.81 -11.64
CA ALA A 24 2.95 11.89 -12.69
C ALA A 24 1.65 11.10 -12.36
N PHE A 25 1.35 10.87 -11.09
CA PHE A 25 0.28 9.95 -10.65
C PHE A 25 -0.86 10.62 -9.87
N VAL A 26 -0.62 11.83 -9.37
CA VAL A 26 -1.62 12.62 -8.62
C VAL A 26 -2.00 13.83 -9.46
N ALA A 27 -3.30 14.01 -9.72
CA ALA A 27 -3.78 15.24 -10.36
C ALA A 27 -3.91 16.36 -9.32
N GLY A 28 -3.46 17.56 -9.67
CA GLY A 28 -3.43 18.72 -8.78
C GLY A 28 -2.11 18.86 -8.00
N ASN A 29 -2.10 19.80 -7.05
CA ASN A 29 -0.92 20.15 -6.22
C ASN A 29 -0.99 19.57 -4.80
N SER A 30 -1.71 18.46 -4.60
CA SER A 30 -1.93 17.88 -3.28
C SER A 30 -1.07 16.64 -3.06
N LYS A 31 -0.51 16.50 -1.86
CA LYS A 31 0.03 15.22 -1.40
C LYS A 31 -1.10 14.26 -1.08
N VAL A 32 -0.87 12.99 -1.37
CA VAL A 32 -1.80 11.91 -1.05
C VAL A 32 -1.06 10.73 -0.45
N ILE A 33 -1.74 9.99 0.41
CA ILE A 33 -1.33 8.67 0.85
C ILE A 33 -2.24 7.67 0.14
N CYS A 34 -1.65 6.69 -0.53
CA CYS A 34 -2.36 5.68 -1.31
C CYS A 34 -2.50 4.39 -0.50
N PHE A 35 -3.66 3.76 -0.58
CA PHE A 35 -4.00 2.47 0.01
C PHE A 35 -4.60 1.57 -1.07
N GLN A 36 -4.56 0.26 -0.86
CA GLN A 36 -5.20 -0.72 -1.74
C GLN A 36 -6.36 -1.40 -1.01
N ASP A 37 -7.52 -1.47 -1.65
CA ASP A 37 -8.67 -2.24 -1.16
C ASP A 37 -8.70 -3.62 -1.83
N LEU A 38 -7.73 -4.46 -1.51
CA LEU A 38 -7.57 -5.79 -2.08
C LEU A 38 -7.84 -6.88 -1.04
N PRO A 39 -8.48 -8.00 -1.42
CA PRO A 39 -8.50 -9.20 -0.58
C PRO A 39 -7.05 -9.64 -0.25
N LEU A 40 -6.84 -10.19 0.94
CA LEU A 40 -5.51 -10.64 1.39
C LEU A 40 -4.87 -11.63 0.42
N TYR A 41 -5.67 -12.51 -0.20
CA TYR A 41 -5.22 -13.43 -1.24
C TYR A 41 -4.61 -12.70 -2.44
N SER A 42 -5.28 -11.64 -2.93
CA SER A 42 -4.78 -10.85 -4.06
C SER A 42 -3.53 -10.07 -3.72
N VAL A 43 -3.41 -9.53 -2.50
CA VAL A 43 -2.17 -8.88 -2.02
C VAL A 43 -1.02 -9.87 -2.05
N SER A 44 -1.26 -11.08 -1.52
CA SER A 44 -0.26 -12.13 -1.47
C SER A 44 0.12 -12.61 -2.88
N GLN A 45 -0.86 -12.82 -3.75
CA GLN A 45 -0.67 -13.17 -5.15
C GLN A 45 0.18 -12.13 -5.90
N ASN A 46 -0.13 -10.84 -5.78
CA ASN A 46 0.62 -9.76 -6.43
C ASN A 46 2.07 -9.72 -5.93
N ALA A 47 2.27 -9.81 -4.61
CA ALA A 47 3.60 -9.89 -4.02
C ALA A 47 4.39 -11.11 -4.51
N TYR A 48 3.75 -12.26 -4.69
CA TYR A 48 4.41 -13.46 -5.21
C TYR A 48 4.81 -13.31 -6.68
N TYR A 49 3.87 -13.00 -7.56
CA TYR A 49 4.14 -12.97 -9.01
C TYR A 49 5.00 -11.78 -9.43
N GLU A 50 4.78 -10.61 -8.84
CA GLU A 50 5.57 -9.42 -9.19
C GLU A 50 6.86 -9.34 -8.38
N GLY A 51 6.77 -9.67 -7.09
CA GLY A 51 7.83 -9.40 -6.12
C GLY A 51 8.86 -10.50 -5.98
N VAL A 52 8.49 -11.78 -6.02
CA VAL A 52 9.43 -12.87 -5.72
C VAL A 52 10.41 -13.09 -6.87
N ASP A 53 11.68 -13.23 -6.51
CA ASP A 53 12.73 -13.72 -7.39
C ASP A 53 12.68 -15.25 -7.40
N LEU A 54 12.20 -15.82 -8.50
CA LEU A 54 12.09 -17.27 -8.67
C LEU A 54 13.46 -17.98 -8.78
N ASN A 55 14.56 -17.23 -8.88
CA ASN A 55 15.92 -17.77 -8.87
C ASN A 55 16.52 -17.85 -7.45
N ALA A 56 15.74 -17.49 -6.43
CA ALA A 56 16.15 -17.58 -5.04
C ALA A 56 16.56 -19.01 -4.64
N LYS A 57 17.43 -19.12 -3.63
CA LYS A 57 17.75 -20.42 -3.04
C LYS A 57 16.47 -21.11 -2.57
N PRO A 58 16.27 -22.41 -2.89
CA PRO A 58 15.13 -23.18 -2.40
C PRO A 58 14.97 -23.04 -0.88
N GLY A 59 13.75 -22.73 -0.44
CA GLY A 59 13.44 -22.49 0.98
C GLY A 59 13.68 -21.07 1.48
N TYR A 60 14.05 -20.13 0.62
CA TYR A 60 14.13 -18.70 0.94
C TYR A 60 13.35 -17.89 -0.09
N ILE A 61 12.43 -17.04 0.38
CA ILE A 61 11.79 -16.04 -0.47
C ILE A 61 12.71 -14.82 -0.55
N SER A 62 13.25 -14.53 -1.73
CA SER A 62 13.88 -13.23 -2.01
C SER A 62 12.99 -12.43 -2.94
N TYR A 63 13.00 -11.10 -2.78
CA TYR A 63 12.23 -10.19 -3.63
C TYR A 63 13.15 -9.50 -4.63
N LYS A 64 12.66 -9.27 -5.85
CA LYS A 64 13.35 -8.51 -6.90
C LYS A 64 13.67 -7.11 -6.36
N GLU A 65 14.86 -6.59 -6.70
CA GLU A 65 15.28 -5.24 -6.24
C GLU A 65 14.30 -4.12 -6.66
N ASN A 66 13.55 -4.33 -7.75
CA ASN A 66 12.55 -3.40 -8.28
C ASN A 66 11.11 -3.92 -8.13
N ALA A 67 10.87 -4.80 -7.14
CA ALA A 67 9.53 -5.29 -6.84
C ALA A 67 8.59 -4.10 -6.51
N ARG A 68 7.47 -4.01 -7.23
CA ARG A 68 6.43 -3.01 -6.93
C ARG A 68 5.67 -3.37 -5.66
N TYR A 69 5.43 -4.66 -5.47
CA TYR A 69 4.76 -5.22 -4.31
C TYR A 69 5.71 -6.06 -3.49
N VAL A 70 5.76 -5.75 -2.20
CA VAL A 70 6.40 -6.58 -1.19
C VAL A 70 5.32 -6.95 -0.16
N PRO A 71 5.31 -8.19 0.35
CA PRO A 71 4.30 -8.68 1.30
C PRO A 71 4.53 -8.17 2.73
N PHE A 72 4.77 -6.87 2.87
CA PHE A 72 5.02 -6.17 4.12
C PHE A 72 4.22 -4.87 4.12
N GLY A 73 3.58 -4.54 5.24
CA GLY A 73 2.91 -3.25 5.35
C GLY A 73 1.95 -3.15 6.52
N LEU A 74 1.12 -2.12 6.44
CA LEU A 74 0.05 -1.84 7.38
C LEU A 74 -1.29 -2.08 6.70
N LEU A 75 -2.22 -2.66 7.44
CA LEU A 75 -3.61 -2.78 7.05
C LEU A 75 -4.47 -2.01 8.04
N PHE A 76 -5.34 -1.15 7.50
CA PHE A 76 -6.32 -0.38 8.25
C PHE A 76 -7.71 -0.88 7.92
N THR A 77 -8.64 -0.74 8.87
CA THR A 77 -10.05 -0.97 8.53
C THR A 77 -10.55 0.14 7.60
N LYS A 78 -11.46 -0.20 6.68
CA LYS A 78 -12.09 0.79 5.80
C LYS A 78 -12.76 1.91 6.58
N LYS A 79 -13.39 1.58 7.71
CA LYS A 79 -14.04 2.55 8.59
C LYS A 79 -13.02 3.57 9.11
N THR A 80 -11.87 3.11 9.62
CA THR A 80 -10.79 4.00 10.08
C THR A 80 -10.36 4.96 8.98
N LEU A 81 -10.12 4.49 7.75
CA LEU A 81 -9.69 5.34 6.65
C LEU A 81 -10.79 6.30 6.19
N TRP A 82 -12.03 5.81 6.06
CA TRP A 82 -13.18 6.61 5.64
C TRP A 82 -13.44 7.78 6.58
N ASP A 83 -13.42 7.53 7.89
CA ASP A 83 -13.63 8.54 8.94
C ASP A 83 -12.54 9.62 8.93
N LYS A 84 -11.34 9.29 8.42
CA LYS A 84 -10.22 10.23 8.23
C LYS A 84 -10.27 10.99 6.91
N GLY A 85 -11.28 10.74 6.07
CA GLY A 85 -11.46 11.42 4.78
C GLY A 85 -10.85 10.68 3.59
N ALA A 86 -10.37 9.45 3.76
CA ALA A 86 -9.90 8.66 2.63
C ALA A 86 -11.08 8.27 1.74
N ARG A 87 -10.86 8.25 0.42
CA ARG A 87 -11.90 7.93 -0.58
C ARG A 87 -11.32 7.02 -1.67
N PRO A 88 -12.16 6.17 -2.28
CA PRO A 88 -11.75 5.43 -3.48
C PRO A 88 -11.39 6.39 -4.61
N VAL A 89 -10.42 6.00 -5.43
CA VAL A 89 -10.06 6.75 -6.63
C VAL A 89 -11.14 6.62 -7.71
N ILE A 90 -11.14 7.57 -8.65
CA ILE A 90 -11.93 7.55 -9.87
C ILE A 90 -10.97 7.27 -11.03
N TYR A 91 -11.19 6.16 -11.73
CA TYR A 91 -10.44 5.80 -12.93
C TYR A 91 -11.14 6.37 -14.15
N GLU A 92 -10.53 7.35 -14.81
CA GLU A 92 -11.14 8.02 -15.96
C GLU A 92 -10.09 8.68 -16.86
N ASP A 93 -10.47 9.09 -18.07
CA ASP A 93 -9.63 9.98 -18.85
C ASP A 93 -9.45 11.34 -18.14
N LYS A 94 -8.31 11.47 -17.45
CA LYS A 94 -7.88 12.68 -16.75
C LYS A 94 -8.03 13.96 -17.58
N ARG A 95 -7.83 13.91 -18.91
CA ARG A 95 -7.86 15.12 -19.75
C ARG A 95 -9.26 15.71 -19.82
N SER A 96 -10.25 14.89 -20.19
CA SER A 96 -11.63 15.34 -20.36
C SER A 96 -12.44 15.38 -19.07
N PHE A 97 -12.04 14.64 -18.04
CA PHE A 97 -12.81 14.50 -16.81
C PHE A 97 -12.54 15.61 -15.79
N LEU A 98 -11.31 16.09 -15.67
CA LEU A 98 -10.97 17.12 -14.67
C LEU A 98 -11.71 18.45 -14.91
N GLU A 99 -12.05 18.78 -16.15
CA GLU A 99 -12.83 19.98 -16.50
C GLU A 99 -14.28 19.92 -16.00
N LYS A 100 -14.80 18.71 -15.77
CA LYS A 100 -16.18 18.46 -15.33
C LYS A 100 -16.29 18.21 -13.83
N LEU A 101 -15.15 18.09 -13.15
CA LEU A 101 -15.06 17.74 -11.74
C LEU A 101 -14.54 18.93 -10.93
N ASP A 102 -15.10 19.15 -9.75
CA ASP A 102 -14.57 20.16 -8.83
C ASP A 102 -13.08 19.91 -8.55
N SER A 103 -12.29 20.99 -8.63
CA SER A 103 -10.85 20.98 -8.35
C SER A 103 -10.50 20.38 -6.98
N SER A 104 -11.42 20.45 -6.01
CA SER A 104 -11.27 19.86 -4.68
C SER A 104 -11.10 18.35 -4.73
N GLU A 105 -11.60 17.69 -5.79
CA GLU A 105 -11.66 16.23 -5.98
C GLU A 105 -10.60 15.69 -6.94
N HIS A 106 -9.82 16.55 -7.59
CA HIS A 106 -8.84 16.13 -8.60
C HIS A 106 -7.82 15.11 -8.06
N TRP A 107 -7.45 15.22 -6.78
CA TRP A 107 -6.47 14.34 -6.11
C TRP A 107 -6.85 12.85 -6.12
N ARG A 108 -8.13 12.50 -6.32
CA ARG A 108 -8.59 11.11 -6.41
C ARG A 108 -8.78 10.62 -7.84
N VAL A 109 -8.45 11.40 -8.86
CA VAL A 109 -8.53 10.95 -10.27
C VAL A 109 -7.23 10.25 -10.68
N VAL A 110 -7.37 9.04 -11.21
CA VAL A 110 -6.31 8.23 -11.82
C VAL A 110 -6.58 8.15 -13.32
N HIS A 111 -5.57 8.45 -14.13
CA HIS A 111 -5.72 8.40 -15.58
C HIS A 111 -5.88 6.96 -16.06
N MET A 112 -6.98 6.70 -16.74
CA MET A 112 -7.25 5.48 -17.47
C MET A 112 -7.26 5.78 -18.97
N ASP A 113 -6.56 4.96 -19.76
CA ASP A 113 -6.54 5.06 -21.22
C ASP A 113 -6.55 3.65 -21.82
N LEU A 114 -7.67 3.28 -22.44
CA LEU A 114 -7.88 1.99 -23.09
C LEU A 114 -7.87 2.11 -24.62
N SER A 115 -7.54 3.29 -25.16
CA SER A 115 -7.62 3.57 -26.60
C SER A 115 -6.51 2.93 -27.42
N ASN A 116 -5.35 2.69 -26.80
CA ASN A 116 -4.20 2.04 -27.43
C ASN A 116 -3.97 0.63 -26.84
N PRO A 117 -4.32 -0.46 -27.56
CA PRO A 117 -4.08 -1.83 -27.10
C PRO A 117 -2.61 -2.17 -26.80
N ALA A 118 -1.65 -1.43 -27.38
CA ALA A 118 -0.23 -1.61 -27.14
C ALA A 118 0.29 -0.86 -25.90
N ASP A 119 -0.49 0.07 -25.35
CA ASP A 119 -0.14 0.88 -24.17
C ASP A 119 -1.39 1.14 -23.31
N LEU A 120 -2.02 0.07 -22.84
CA LEU A 120 -3.19 0.16 -21.96
C LEU A 120 -2.76 0.70 -20.59
N LYS A 121 -3.36 1.82 -20.18
CA LYS A 121 -3.22 2.38 -18.84
C LYS A 121 -4.45 2.03 -18.03
N ASP A 122 -4.38 0.87 -17.39
CA ASP A 122 -5.45 0.37 -16.53
C ASP A 122 -4.87 -0.05 -15.16
N PHE A 123 -5.24 0.72 -14.13
CA PHE A 123 -4.88 0.45 -12.74
C PHE A 123 -6.11 0.09 -11.89
N THR A 124 -7.24 -0.27 -12.52
CA THR A 124 -8.48 -0.60 -11.80
C THR A 124 -8.32 -1.80 -10.87
N HIS A 125 -7.42 -2.73 -11.23
CA HIS A 125 -7.05 -3.89 -10.43
C HIS A 125 -6.37 -3.52 -9.10
N GLU A 126 -5.83 -2.30 -8.95
CA GLU A 126 -5.22 -1.82 -7.70
C GLU A 126 -6.26 -1.48 -6.63
N ARG A 127 -7.51 -1.23 -7.04
CA ARG A 127 -8.63 -0.82 -6.16
C ARG A 127 -8.18 0.28 -5.18
N GLU A 128 -7.55 1.32 -5.74
CA GLU A 128 -6.82 2.33 -4.97
C GLU A 128 -7.77 3.21 -4.16
N TRP A 129 -7.36 3.54 -2.94
CA TRP A 129 -7.93 4.57 -2.10
C TRP A 129 -6.87 5.62 -1.83
N ARG A 130 -7.28 6.89 -1.71
CA ARG A 130 -6.38 7.99 -1.37
C ARG A 130 -6.86 8.73 -0.13
N LEU A 131 -5.92 9.27 0.62
CA LEU A 131 -6.15 10.29 1.64
C LEU A 131 -5.36 11.55 1.25
N LYS A 132 -6.06 12.67 1.06
CA LYS A 132 -5.45 13.96 0.72
C LYS A 132 -4.82 14.59 1.97
N THR A 133 -3.54 14.33 2.19
CA THR A 133 -2.78 14.83 3.34
C THR A 133 -1.27 14.79 3.08
N ASP A 134 -0.52 15.66 3.76
CA ASP A 134 0.94 15.62 3.79
C ASP A 134 1.45 14.49 4.70
N GLU A 135 0.74 14.23 5.80
CA GLU A 135 1.03 13.16 6.74
C GLU A 135 -0.24 12.57 7.37
N PHE A 136 -0.17 11.31 7.75
CA PHE A 136 -1.24 10.62 8.47
C PHE A 136 -0.65 9.91 9.68
N THR A 137 -1.09 10.33 10.86
CA THR A 137 -0.76 9.68 12.13
C THR A 137 -1.85 8.68 12.49
N PHE A 138 -1.43 7.57 13.09
CA PHE A 138 -2.32 6.47 13.50
C PHE A 138 -1.98 5.99 14.90
N GLU A 139 -2.95 5.38 15.58
CA GLU A 139 -2.71 4.66 16.82
C GLU A 139 -2.41 3.18 16.53
N TYR A 140 -1.69 2.49 17.42
CA TYR A 140 -1.34 1.08 17.18
C TYR A 140 -2.59 0.20 17.08
N GLU A 141 -3.62 0.57 17.84
CA GLU A 141 -4.93 -0.07 17.88
C GLU A 141 -5.72 0.07 16.56
N ASP A 142 -5.28 0.95 15.65
CA ASP A 142 -5.87 1.14 14.32
C ASP A 142 -5.28 0.19 13.26
N VAL A 143 -4.12 -0.41 13.51
CA VAL A 143 -3.33 -1.11 12.49
C VAL A 143 -3.19 -2.61 12.72
N TYR A 144 -3.37 -3.36 11.64
CA TYR A 144 -2.86 -4.72 11.51
C TYR A 144 -1.52 -4.68 10.76
N ILE A 145 -0.60 -5.56 11.11
CA ILE A 145 0.68 -5.71 10.41
C ILE A 145 0.58 -6.84 9.41
N LEU A 146 0.99 -6.59 8.17
CA LEU A 146 1.16 -7.61 7.14
C LEU A 146 2.61 -8.07 7.10
N LEU A 147 2.83 -9.38 7.18
CA LEU A 147 4.15 -10.02 7.07
C LEU A 147 4.05 -11.22 6.12
N ASP A 148 5.14 -11.57 5.45
CA ASP A 148 5.19 -12.76 4.58
C ASP A 148 5.18 -14.06 5.37
N GLU A 149 6.27 -14.32 6.10
CA GLU A 149 6.63 -15.63 6.62
C GLU A 149 7.28 -15.56 8.01
N SER A 150 7.58 -16.72 8.58
CA SER A 150 8.02 -16.85 9.97
C SER A 150 9.32 -16.08 10.29
N PHE A 151 10.21 -15.90 9.31
CA PHE A 151 11.43 -15.11 9.50
C PHE A 151 11.11 -13.64 9.77
N SER A 152 10.17 -13.07 9.03
CA SER A 152 9.74 -11.69 9.20
C SER A 152 8.97 -11.46 10.49
N TYR A 153 8.17 -12.45 10.93
CA TYR A 153 7.58 -12.44 12.26
C TYR A 153 8.66 -12.38 13.35
N ARG A 154 9.68 -13.24 13.29
CA ARG A 154 10.80 -13.21 14.25
C ARG A 154 11.56 -11.89 14.19
N TYR A 155 11.74 -11.33 12.99
CA TYR A 155 12.34 -10.01 12.81
C TYR A 155 11.52 -8.93 13.50
N PHE A 156 10.21 -8.91 13.27
CA PHE A 156 9.28 -7.96 13.89
C PHE A 156 9.34 -8.04 15.42
N VAL A 157 9.20 -9.22 16.01
CA VAL A 157 9.25 -9.41 17.47
C VAL A 157 10.59 -8.94 18.07
N LYS A 158 11.69 -9.12 17.34
CA LYS A 158 13.02 -8.69 17.81
C LYS A 158 13.22 -7.17 17.78
N HIS A 159 12.60 -6.46 16.84
CA HIS A 159 12.90 -5.05 16.56
C HIS A 159 11.77 -4.08 16.91
N ALA A 160 10.53 -4.55 17.01
CA ALA A 160 9.41 -3.74 17.51
C ALA A 160 9.46 -3.68 19.04
N SER A 161 9.14 -2.53 19.63
CA SER A 161 9.06 -2.40 21.09
C SER A 161 7.92 -3.26 21.66
N GLU A 162 8.00 -3.61 22.95
CA GLU A 162 6.91 -4.32 23.63
C GLU A 162 5.59 -3.53 23.56
N GLU A 163 5.65 -2.19 23.59
CA GLU A 163 4.46 -1.36 23.42
C GLU A 163 3.79 -1.59 22.07
N ILE A 164 4.55 -1.58 20.97
CA ILE A 164 4.02 -1.86 19.63
C ILE A 164 3.40 -3.26 19.63
N GLN A 165 4.16 -4.27 20.08
CA GLN A 165 3.71 -5.67 20.07
C GLN A 165 2.41 -5.89 20.85
N ASN A 166 2.21 -5.16 21.95
CA ASN A 166 1.03 -5.30 22.81
C ASN A 166 -0.19 -4.48 22.35
N LYS A 167 0.02 -3.40 21.57
CA LYS A 167 -1.05 -2.47 21.18
C LYS A 167 -1.53 -2.63 19.75
N ILE A 168 -0.72 -3.21 18.86
CA ILE A 168 -1.18 -3.44 17.48
C ILE A 168 -2.42 -4.33 17.48
N ARG A 169 -3.30 -4.10 16.52
CA ARG A 169 -4.57 -4.82 16.42
C ARG A 169 -4.41 -6.29 16.03
N GLY A 170 -3.30 -6.64 15.40
CA GLY A 170 -2.94 -8.00 15.08
C GLY A 170 -1.87 -8.09 13.98
N ILE A 171 -1.44 -9.32 13.72
CA ILE A 171 -0.48 -9.65 12.66
C ILE A 171 -1.14 -10.65 11.72
N ILE A 172 -1.01 -10.40 10.41
CA ILE A 172 -1.52 -11.25 9.34
C ILE A 172 -0.32 -11.78 8.56
N MET A 173 -0.20 -13.11 8.52
CA MET A 173 0.79 -13.81 7.73
C MET A 173 0.23 -14.05 6.33
N LEU A 174 0.93 -13.60 5.29
CA LEU A 174 0.47 -13.66 3.90
C LEU A 174 0.85 -14.97 3.21
N HIS A 175 1.95 -15.63 3.59
CA HIS A 175 2.39 -16.87 2.95
C HIS A 175 1.34 -18.00 2.99
N PRO A 176 0.67 -18.29 4.13
CA PRO A 176 -0.37 -19.33 4.19
C PRO A 176 -1.67 -18.95 3.45
N VAL A 177 -1.75 -17.77 2.84
CA VAL A 177 -2.93 -17.34 2.10
C VAL A 177 -2.83 -17.77 0.63
N ILE A 178 -1.62 -17.93 0.08
CA ILE A 178 -1.41 -18.34 -1.32
C ILE A 178 -1.51 -19.87 -1.49
N PHE A 179 -1.12 -20.61 -0.45
CA PHE A 179 -0.98 -22.08 -0.44
C PHE A 179 -1.85 -22.69 0.65
#